data_AF-A0A1H9CSK5-F1
#
_entry.id   AF-A0A1H9CSK5-F1
#
_cell.length_a   1.000
_cell.length_b   1.000
_cell.length_c   1.000
_cell.angle_alpha   90.00
_cell.angle_beta   90.00
_cell.angle_gamma   90.00
#
_symmetry.space_group_name_H-M   'P 1'
#
loop_
_entity.id
_entity.type
_entity.pdbx_description
1 polymer ?
#
loop_
_entity_poly.entity_id
_entity_poly.type
_entity_poly.pdbx_seq_one_letter_code
_entity_poly.pdbx_strand_id
1 'polypeptide(L)'
;MKAVSRNIWVTNFGGVILASLLALPVHAQLMLAHEGHHDAGGCTIKTGEFPITFSAYEVPEGGIPPMHSFCENLPNTGKVNLTVELPQQARQMLLAVRLVKEGHDGGHSGEQHSSAAINHKPAVVDDHSGHEGMEHGEHMEHEITEHGIVYMPPEMHRSGIIVVAANIEEKGQYAIHLERKDDAGNVKTVVKIPLNVGKGGGHGSHGGGIGLMEIALLVIAGGGAAFYFMRRKKASEASV
;
A
#
# COMPACT_ATOMS: atom_id res chain seq x y z
N MET A 1 68.05 15.97 -8.62
CA MET A 1 66.75 16.69 -8.57
C MET A 1 65.62 15.70 -8.86
N LYS A 2 65.00 15.07 -7.85
CA LYS A 2 63.92 14.08 -8.05
C LYS A 2 63.07 13.86 -6.79
N ALA A 3 62.84 14.90 -6.00
CA ALA A 3 62.07 14.80 -4.75
C ALA A 3 60.77 15.65 -4.75
N VAL A 4 60.58 16.53 -5.74
CA VAL A 4 59.50 17.53 -5.72
C VAL A 4 58.22 17.03 -6.41
N SER A 5 58.28 16.06 -7.33
CA SER A 5 57.10 15.65 -8.11
C SER A 5 56.18 14.64 -7.43
N ARG A 6 56.61 14.00 -6.32
CA ARG A 6 55.84 12.92 -5.67
C ARG A 6 54.79 13.42 -4.66
N ASN A 7 54.92 14.65 -4.19
CA ASN A 7 54.01 15.24 -3.21
C ASN A 7 52.79 15.92 -3.85
N ILE A 8 52.93 16.40 -5.09
CA ILE A 8 51.84 17.09 -5.83
C ILE A 8 50.72 16.13 -6.24
N TRP A 9 51.05 14.87 -6.51
CA TRP A 9 50.05 13.89 -6.94
C TRP A 9 49.16 13.41 -5.78
N VAL A 10 49.73 13.29 -4.58
CA VAL A 10 49.01 12.86 -3.36
C VAL A 10 48.07 13.96 -2.86
N THR A 11 48.46 15.24 -2.95
CA THR A 11 47.60 16.36 -2.56
C THR A 11 46.40 16.53 -3.50
N ASN A 12 46.57 16.27 -4.80
CA ASN A 12 45.49 16.41 -5.78
C ASN A 12 44.45 15.28 -5.65
N PHE A 13 44.88 14.03 -5.44
CA PHE A 13 43.94 12.91 -5.23
C PHE A 13 43.22 13.01 -3.89
N GLY A 14 43.91 13.45 -2.83
CA GLY A 14 43.29 13.68 -1.53
C GLY A 14 42.20 14.76 -1.57
N GLY A 15 42.44 15.85 -2.30
CA GLY A 15 41.46 16.93 -2.48
C GLY A 15 40.20 16.48 -3.24
N VAL A 16 40.36 15.69 -4.31
CA VAL A 16 39.22 15.19 -5.10
C VAL A 16 38.39 14.17 -4.32
N ILE A 17 39.03 13.28 -3.54
CA ILE A 17 38.34 12.31 -2.70
C ILE A 17 37.58 13.01 -1.55
N LEU A 18 38.20 14.01 -0.91
CA LEU A 18 37.55 14.79 0.16
C LEU A 18 36.38 15.63 -0.35
N ALA A 19 36.51 16.25 -1.54
CA ALA A 19 35.42 16.97 -2.18
C ALA A 19 34.25 16.04 -2.57
N SER A 20 34.54 14.81 -3.00
CA SER A 20 33.52 13.81 -3.32
C SER A 20 32.80 13.30 -2.05
N LEU A 21 33.53 13.07 -0.96
CA LEU A 21 32.96 12.68 0.34
C LEU A 21 32.06 13.76 0.96
N LEU A 22 32.35 15.05 0.71
CA LEU A 22 31.52 16.17 1.19
C LEU A 22 30.30 16.46 0.29
N ALA A 23 30.32 16.07 -0.99
CA ALA A 23 29.20 16.29 -1.92
C ALA A 23 28.13 15.18 -1.86
N LEU A 24 28.48 13.96 -1.45
CA LEU A 24 27.55 12.83 -1.34
C LEU A 24 26.45 12.97 -0.26
N PRO A 25 26.70 13.52 0.95
CA PRO A 25 25.62 13.66 1.95
C PRO A 25 24.55 14.68 1.55
N VAL A 26 24.86 15.68 0.71
CA VAL A 26 23.90 16.67 0.24
C VAL A 26 22.85 16.06 -0.69
N HIS A 27 23.22 15.05 -1.48
CA HIS A 27 22.29 14.35 -2.36
C HIS A 27 21.35 13.41 -1.58
N ALA A 28 21.78 12.88 -0.44
CA ALA A 28 20.93 12.07 0.43
C ALA A 28 19.87 12.92 1.15
N GLN A 29 20.20 14.15 1.54
CA GLN A 29 19.23 15.05 2.17
C GLN A 29 18.17 15.59 1.19
N LEU A 30 18.42 15.55 -0.12
CA LEU A 30 17.44 15.98 -1.14
C LEU A 30 16.34 14.93 -1.42
N MET A 31 16.53 13.69 -0.97
CA MET A 31 15.59 12.58 -1.20
C MET A 31 14.69 12.25 0.01
N LEU A 32 14.77 13.03 1.09
CA LEU A 32 14.01 12.81 2.33
C LEU A 32 12.97 13.90 2.64
N ALA A 33 12.70 14.81 1.71
CA ALA A 33 11.90 16.01 1.97
C ALA A 33 10.65 16.18 1.08
N HIS A 34 10.11 15.12 0.47
CA HIS A 34 8.87 15.23 -0.33
C HIS A 34 7.75 14.24 0.03
N GLU A 35 7.66 13.79 1.28
CA GLU A 35 6.45 13.13 1.83
C GLU A 35 5.68 14.05 2.78
N GLY A 36 5.64 15.36 2.48
CA GLY A 36 5.12 16.38 3.39
C GLY A 36 4.15 17.39 2.78
N HIS A 37 3.52 17.10 1.63
CA HIS A 37 2.33 17.85 1.20
C HIS A 37 1.08 17.12 1.70
N HIS A 38 0.86 17.23 3.01
CA HIS A 38 -0.38 16.80 3.65
C HIS A 38 -1.51 17.76 3.26
N ASP A 39 -2.05 17.58 2.07
CA ASP A 39 -3.42 17.96 1.79
C ASP A 39 -4.31 17.06 2.66
N ALA A 40 -4.76 17.59 3.81
CA ALA A 40 -5.84 17.03 4.63
C ALA A 40 -5.84 15.50 4.81
N GLY A 41 -4.81 14.93 5.46
CA GLY A 41 -4.89 13.59 6.07
C GLY A 41 -5.24 12.40 5.16
N GLY A 42 -5.24 12.53 3.84
CA GLY A 42 -5.58 11.46 2.90
C GLY A 42 -4.65 11.42 1.70
N CYS A 43 -4.81 10.41 0.86
CA CYS A 43 -4.07 10.26 -0.41
C CYS A 43 -5.02 10.38 -1.60
N THR A 44 -4.49 10.95 -2.67
CA THR A 44 -5.19 10.97 -3.95
C THR A 44 -5.02 9.65 -4.68
N ILE A 45 -6.13 8.93 -4.86
CA ILE A 45 -6.19 7.71 -5.66
C ILE A 45 -6.56 8.10 -7.09
N LYS A 46 -5.72 7.70 -8.05
CA LYS A 46 -5.88 8.02 -9.48
C LYS A 46 -6.21 6.80 -10.33
N THR A 47 -6.44 5.66 -9.68
CA THR A 47 -6.80 4.38 -10.30
C THR A 47 -8.29 4.34 -10.60
N GLY A 48 -8.70 4.93 -11.72
CA GLY A 48 -10.10 4.94 -12.15
C GLY A 48 -10.45 6.03 -13.17
N GLU A 49 -11.75 6.24 -13.37
CA GLU A 49 -12.31 7.24 -14.26
C GLU A 49 -12.17 8.68 -13.72
N PHE A 50 -12.00 8.84 -12.42
CA PHE A 50 -11.79 10.13 -11.77
C PHE A 50 -10.93 9.97 -10.51
N PRO A 51 -10.14 11.00 -10.14
CA PRO A 51 -9.38 10.97 -8.90
C PRO A 51 -10.31 11.13 -7.70
N ILE A 52 -9.98 10.46 -6.60
CA ILE A 52 -10.65 10.60 -5.30
C ILE A 52 -9.61 10.84 -4.20
N THR A 53 -10.03 11.34 -3.06
CA THR A 53 -9.21 11.32 -1.84
C THR A 53 -9.64 10.13 -0.98
N PHE A 54 -8.67 9.41 -0.44
CA PHE A 54 -8.90 8.25 0.41
C PHE A 54 -8.13 8.36 1.72
N SER A 55 -8.76 7.95 2.82
CA SER A 55 -8.11 7.79 4.11
C SER A 55 -8.71 6.61 4.86
N ALA A 56 -7.86 5.79 5.46
CA ALA A 56 -8.24 4.64 6.26
C ALA A 56 -7.86 4.87 7.72
N TYR A 57 -8.72 4.48 8.65
CA TYR A 57 -8.52 4.66 10.08
C TYR A 57 -8.76 3.35 10.80
N GLU A 58 -7.82 2.93 11.64
CA GLU A 58 -8.06 1.88 12.62
C GLU A 58 -8.94 2.44 13.74
N VAL A 59 -9.97 1.69 14.14
CA VAL A 59 -10.88 2.06 15.24
C VAL A 59 -10.42 1.31 16.49
N PRO A 60 -9.66 1.96 17.40
CA PRO A 60 -9.19 1.30 18.60
C PRO A 60 -10.34 1.01 19.57
N GLU A 61 -10.13 0.01 20.43
CA GLU A 61 -11.08 -0.29 21.49
C GLU A 61 -11.13 0.84 22.54
N GLY A 62 -12.24 0.92 23.28
CA GLY A 62 -12.39 1.90 24.37
C GLY A 62 -12.80 3.31 23.93
N GLY A 63 -13.26 3.50 22.69
CA GLY A 63 -13.81 4.79 22.22
C GLY A 63 -12.77 5.88 22.02
N ILE A 64 -11.50 5.49 21.85
CA ILE A 64 -10.40 6.42 21.59
C ILE A 64 -10.50 6.87 20.12
N PRO A 65 -10.41 8.18 19.82
CA PRO A 65 -10.39 8.64 18.43
C PRO A 65 -9.22 8.02 17.64
N PRO A 66 -9.40 7.74 16.34
CA PRO A 66 -8.29 7.32 15.50
C PRO A 66 -7.19 8.40 15.48
N MET A 67 -5.94 8.01 15.71
CA MET A 67 -4.83 8.96 15.83
C MET A 67 -4.14 9.25 14.50
N HIS A 68 -4.21 8.33 13.55
CA HIS A 68 -3.52 8.42 12.27
C HIS A 68 -4.39 7.89 11.13
N SER A 69 -4.32 8.56 9.99
CA SER A 69 -4.86 8.07 8.73
C SER A 69 -3.80 7.27 7.98
N PHE A 70 -4.27 6.24 7.29
CA PHE A 70 -3.51 5.37 6.43
C PHE A 70 -4.02 5.49 4.99
N CYS A 71 -3.18 5.10 4.05
CA CYS A 71 -3.49 5.09 2.63
C CYS A 71 -3.64 3.66 2.14
N GLU A 72 -2.60 3.11 1.53
CA GLU A 72 -2.66 1.77 0.94
C GLU A 72 -2.24 0.66 1.90
N ASN A 73 -1.76 0.99 3.11
CA ASN A 73 -1.22 0.01 4.05
C ASN A 73 -1.76 0.28 5.45
N LEU A 74 -2.64 -0.61 5.91
CA LEU A 74 -3.08 -0.71 7.31
C LEU A 74 -2.14 -1.66 8.06
N PRO A 75 -1.59 -1.23 9.21
CA PRO A 75 -0.62 -2.03 9.95
C PRO A 75 -1.27 -3.27 10.60
N ASN A 76 -2.52 -3.17 11.04
CA ASN A 76 -3.20 -4.24 11.77
C ASN A 76 -4.54 -4.62 11.14
N THR A 77 -5.01 -5.81 11.51
CA THR A 77 -6.39 -6.25 11.31
C THR A 77 -7.29 -5.66 12.41
N GLY A 78 -8.61 -5.70 12.19
CA GLY A 78 -9.62 -5.24 13.15
C GLY A 78 -10.62 -4.26 12.53
N LYS A 79 -11.28 -3.51 13.40
CA LYS A 79 -12.28 -2.50 13.00
C LYS A 79 -11.61 -1.33 12.33
N VAL A 80 -12.11 -0.96 11.16
CA VAL A 80 -11.60 0.16 10.37
C VAL A 80 -12.73 1.01 9.82
N ASN A 81 -12.47 2.31 9.68
CA ASN A 81 -13.29 3.25 8.94
C ASN A 81 -12.51 3.71 7.71
N LEU A 82 -13.03 3.40 6.52
CA LEU A 82 -12.43 3.77 5.24
C LEU A 82 -13.25 4.93 4.66
N THR A 83 -12.63 6.08 4.48
CA THR A 83 -13.25 7.30 4.00
C THR A 83 -12.85 7.55 2.55
N VAL A 84 -13.85 7.72 1.69
CA VAL A 84 -13.71 8.07 0.28
C VAL A 84 -14.32 9.44 0.05
N GLU A 85 -13.52 10.40 -0.38
CA GLU A 85 -13.99 11.72 -0.78
C GLU A 85 -14.07 11.83 -2.30
N LEU A 86 -15.28 12.11 -2.78
CA LEU A 86 -15.62 12.21 -4.19
C LEU A 86 -15.41 13.64 -4.72
N PRO A 87 -14.86 13.78 -5.94
CA PRO A 87 -14.82 15.07 -6.63
C PRO A 87 -16.24 15.50 -7.02
N GLN A 88 -16.42 16.80 -7.30
CA GLN A 88 -17.75 17.40 -7.50
C GLN A 88 -18.59 16.69 -8.57
N GLN A 89 -17.97 16.23 -9.67
CA GLN A 89 -18.66 15.50 -10.73
C GLN A 89 -19.20 14.14 -10.29
N ALA A 90 -18.57 13.48 -9.31
CA ALA A 90 -18.95 12.13 -8.90
C ALA A 90 -20.06 12.07 -7.84
N ARG A 91 -20.36 13.20 -7.19
CA ARG A 91 -21.35 13.29 -6.09
C ARG A 91 -22.80 13.05 -6.53
N GLN A 92 -23.06 13.17 -7.83
CA GLN A 92 -24.39 12.97 -8.43
C GLN A 92 -24.52 11.61 -9.13
N MET A 93 -23.45 10.80 -9.12
CA MET A 93 -23.46 9.47 -9.69
C MET A 93 -24.03 8.48 -8.67
N LEU A 94 -24.81 7.50 -9.15
CA LEU A 94 -25.21 6.35 -8.34
C LEU A 94 -24.03 5.38 -8.24
N LEU A 95 -23.34 5.39 -7.10
CA LEU A 95 -22.17 4.55 -6.87
C LEU A 95 -22.50 3.48 -5.83
N ALA A 96 -22.29 2.22 -6.17
CA ALA A 96 -22.20 1.15 -5.19
C ALA A 96 -20.76 1.10 -4.68
N VAL A 97 -20.60 0.67 -3.43
CA VAL A 97 -19.28 0.49 -2.81
C VAL A 97 -19.12 -0.94 -2.38
N ARG A 98 -17.98 -1.53 -2.70
CA ARG A 98 -17.68 -2.92 -2.38
C ARG A 98 -16.27 -3.06 -1.83
N LEU A 99 -16.12 -3.64 -0.65
CA LEU A 99 -14.83 -4.04 -0.10
C LEU A 99 -14.60 -5.52 -0.37
N VAL A 100 -13.57 -5.84 -1.15
CA VAL A 100 -13.23 -7.23 -1.51
C VAL A 100 -11.83 -7.58 -1.03
N LYS A 101 -11.63 -8.85 -0.68
CA LYS A 101 -10.28 -9.43 -0.50
C LYS A 101 -9.74 -9.81 -1.88
N GLU A 102 -8.53 -9.39 -2.19
CA GLU A 102 -7.84 -9.75 -3.43
C GLU A 102 -7.01 -11.02 -3.20
N GLY A 103 -7.42 -12.11 -3.85
CA GLY A 103 -6.67 -13.37 -3.85
C GLY A 103 -5.58 -13.37 -4.93
N HIS A 104 -4.39 -13.83 -4.57
CA HIS A 104 -3.59 -14.64 -5.49
C HIS A 104 -4.05 -16.10 -5.34
N ASP A 105 -5.28 -16.38 -5.78
CA ASP A 105 -5.68 -17.75 -6.02
C ASP A 105 -5.03 -18.16 -7.34
N GLY A 106 -3.85 -18.76 -7.22
CA GLY A 106 -3.19 -19.40 -8.35
C GLY A 106 -4.11 -20.44 -8.94
N GLY A 107 -4.51 -20.22 -10.21
CA GLY A 107 -5.08 -21.22 -11.12
C GLY A 107 -6.32 -21.96 -10.61
N HIS A 108 -7.48 -21.68 -11.16
CA HIS A 108 -8.11 -22.55 -12.15
C HIS A 108 -9.41 -21.91 -12.67
N SER A 109 -9.57 -22.08 -13.98
CA SER A 109 -10.71 -21.70 -14.80
C SER A 109 -12.05 -22.16 -14.25
N GLY A 110 -13.03 -21.26 -14.34
CA GLY A 110 -14.40 -21.50 -14.81
C GLY A 110 -15.24 -22.53 -14.06
N GLU A 111 -16.41 -22.11 -13.59
CA GLU A 111 -17.67 -22.64 -14.12
C GLU A 111 -18.85 -21.81 -13.61
N GLN A 112 -19.63 -21.35 -14.58
CA GLN A 112 -20.98 -20.87 -14.38
C GLN A 112 -21.80 -22.02 -13.78
N HIS A 113 -22.29 -21.87 -12.56
CA HIS A 113 -23.40 -22.69 -12.08
C HIS A 113 -24.67 -21.85 -12.08
N SER A 114 -25.32 -21.87 -13.25
CA SER A 114 -26.77 -21.83 -13.31
C SER A 114 -27.34 -23.01 -12.53
N SER A 115 -28.23 -22.75 -11.58
CA SER A 115 -29.08 -23.80 -11.02
C SER A 115 -30.54 -23.37 -11.09
N ALA A 116 -31.19 -23.85 -12.15
CA ALA A 116 -32.62 -24.00 -12.21
C ALA A 116 -33.03 -25.26 -11.42
N ALA A 117 -34.16 -25.12 -10.70
CA ALA A 117 -35.17 -26.15 -10.41
C ALA A 117 -34.82 -27.18 -9.30
N ILE A 118 -35.72 -27.75 -8.48
CA ILE A 118 -37.17 -27.99 -8.55
C ILE A 118 -37.76 -28.30 -7.12
N ASN A 119 -39.00 -27.86 -6.85
CA ASN A 119 -40.16 -28.59 -6.25
C ASN A 119 -40.50 -28.72 -4.73
N HIS A 120 -41.72 -28.19 -4.43
CA HIS A 120 -42.87 -28.74 -3.65
C HIS A 120 -42.73 -28.92 -2.12
N LYS A 121 -43.68 -28.51 -1.25
CA LYS A 121 -45.15 -28.71 -1.24
C LYS A 121 -45.84 -27.82 -0.15
N PRO A 122 -47.16 -27.53 -0.18
CA PRO A 122 -47.81 -26.40 0.53
C PRO A 122 -48.60 -26.79 1.81
N ALA A 123 -49.26 -25.77 2.38
CA ALA A 123 -50.18 -25.68 3.54
C ALA A 123 -49.51 -25.00 4.76
N VAL A 124 -50.07 -24.04 5.48
CA VAL A 124 -51.46 -23.82 5.94
C VAL A 124 -51.69 -22.31 6.15
N VAL A 125 -52.93 -21.88 6.01
CA VAL A 125 -53.46 -20.55 6.31
C VAL A 125 -53.53 -20.37 7.83
N ASP A 126 -52.95 -19.31 8.38
CA ASP A 126 -53.51 -18.68 9.59
C ASP A 126 -53.13 -17.20 9.66
N ASP A 127 -54.16 -16.38 9.88
CA ASP A 127 -54.16 -14.93 10.00
C ASP A 127 -54.10 -14.59 11.48
N HIS A 128 -53.13 -13.79 11.95
CA HIS A 128 -53.34 -12.93 13.12
C HIS A 128 -52.47 -11.67 13.10
N SER A 129 -53.16 -10.55 13.26
CA SER A 129 -52.67 -9.20 13.44
C SER A 129 -52.00 -8.96 14.79
N GLY A 130 -50.98 -8.09 14.78
CA GLY A 130 -50.63 -7.18 15.87
C GLY A 130 -49.66 -7.72 16.92
N HIS A 131 -48.47 -7.11 17.03
CA HIS A 131 -48.08 -6.35 18.21
C HIS A 131 -46.73 -5.66 17.99
N GLU A 132 -46.67 -4.40 18.40
CA GLU A 132 -45.51 -3.51 18.35
C GLU A 132 -44.45 -3.94 19.38
N GLY A 133 -43.19 -3.97 18.94
CA GLY A 133 -42.04 -4.26 19.78
C GLY A 133 -40.77 -4.30 18.94
N MET A 134 -40.20 -3.13 18.62
CA MET A 134 -38.83 -3.07 18.08
C MET A 134 -37.87 -2.95 19.25
N GLU A 135 -37.46 -4.12 19.75
CA GLU A 135 -36.29 -4.28 20.60
C GLU A 135 -34.99 -4.06 19.80
N HIS A 136 -33.96 -3.71 20.55
CA HIS A 136 -32.62 -3.38 20.11
C HIS A 136 -31.84 -4.55 19.53
N GLY A 137 -31.04 -4.24 18.51
CA GLY A 137 -29.78 -4.93 18.23
C GLY A 137 -29.92 -6.11 17.30
N GLU A 138 -29.81 -5.85 15.99
CA GLU A 138 -29.51 -6.90 15.03
C GLU A 138 -28.03 -6.91 14.71
N HIS A 139 -27.48 -8.10 14.94
CA HIS A 139 -26.10 -8.49 14.77
C HIS A 139 -25.73 -8.39 13.30
N MET A 140 -24.67 -7.64 12.99
CA MET A 140 -23.99 -7.80 11.69
C MET A 140 -23.23 -9.11 11.72
N GLU A 141 -23.95 -10.17 11.36
CA GLU A 141 -23.42 -11.47 11.01
C GLU A 141 -22.61 -11.31 9.72
N HIS A 142 -21.28 -11.35 9.84
CA HIS A 142 -20.36 -11.27 8.71
C HIS A 142 -20.30 -12.64 8.00
N GLU A 143 -21.34 -12.95 7.25
CA GLU A 143 -21.23 -13.92 6.16
C GLU A 143 -20.54 -13.21 5.00
N ILE A 144 -19.50 -13.81 4.42
CA ILE A 144 -18.90 -13.34 3.16
C ILE A 144 -19.94 -13.59 2.08
N THR A 145 -20.87 -12.66 1.94
CA THR A 145 -21.89 -12.69 0.88
C THR A 145 -21.21 -12.62 -0.48
N GLU A 146 -21.93 -13.00 -1.54
CA GLU A 146 -21.53 -12.85 -2.95
C GLU A 146 -21.01 -11.42 -3.28
N HIS A 147 -21.32 -10.44 -2.42
CA HIS A 147 -20.95 -9.04 -2.51
C HIS A 147 -19.67 -8.64 -1.76
N GLY A 148 -18.89 -9.56 -1.19
CA GLY A 148 -17.64 -9.23 -0.49
C GLY A 148 -17.83 -8.94 1.01
N ILE A 149 -16.84 -8.28 1.62
CA ILE A 149 -16.78 -8.06 3.09
C ILE A 149 -17.76 -6.99 3.53
N VAL A 150 -17.90 -5.94 2.71
CA VAL A 150 -18.89 -4.88 2.88
C VAL A 150 -19.44 -4.51 1.52
N TYR A 151 -20.75 -4.38 1.43
CA TYR A 151 -21.45 -3.89 0.25
C TYR A 151 -22.40 -2.75 0.62
N MET A 152 -22.27 -1.64 -0.08
CA MET A 152 -23.20 -0.52 -0.04
C MET A 152 -23.89 -0.43 -1.41
N PRO A 153 -25.23 -0.46 -1.46
CA PRO A 153 -25.97 -0.43 -2.72
C PRO A 153 -25.75 0.92 -3.46
N PRO A 154 -26.08 1.00 -4.76
CA PRO A 154 -25.91 2.22 -5.53
C PRO A 154 -26.65 3.42 -4.92
N GLU A 155 -25.91 4.44 -4.48
CA GLU A 155 -26.46 5.65 -3.88
C GLU A 155 -25.79 6.92 -4.44
N MET A 156 -26.50 8.06 -4.40
CA MET A 156 -25.94 9.38 -4.70
C MET A 156 -25.35 10.03 -3.44
N HIS A 157 -24.02 10.06 -3.36
CA HIS A 157 -23.32 10.65 -2.22
C HIS A 157 -23.11 12.16 -2.40
N ARG A 158 -24.18 12.95 -2.21
CA ARG A 158 -24.18 14.42 -2.44
C ARG A 158 -23.19 15.20 -1.56
N SER A 159 -22.91 14.70 -0.35
CA SER A 159 -21.88 15.25 0.54
C SER A 159 -20.48 15.15 -0.09
N GLY A 160 -20.29 14.18 -0.98
CA GLY A 160 -19.00 13.79 -1.51
C GLY A 160 -18.14 13.02 -0.53
N ILE A 161 -18.70 12.48 0.55
CA ILE A 161 -17.98 11.65 1.51
C ILE A 161 -18.74 10.35 1.68
N ILE A 162 -18.03 9.22 1.54
CA ILE A 162 -18.51 7.88 1.83
C ILE A 162 -17.64 7.31 2.95
N VAL A 163 -18.27 6.75 3.98
CA VAL A 163 -17.58 6.08 5.08
C VAL A 163 -17.96 4.61 5.08
N VAL A 164 -16.98 3.73 4.91
CA VAL A 164 -17.13 2.29 4.93
C VAL A 164 -16.57 1.78 6.25
N ALA A 165 -17.45 1.37 7.15
CA ALA A 165 -17.07 0.68 8.39
C ALA A 165 -16.95 -0.82 8.11
N ALA A 166 -15.81 -1.42 8.44
CA ALA A 166 -15.54 -2.83 8.22
C ALA A 166 -14.78 -3.45 9.39
N ASN A 167 -14.95 -4.74 9.63
CA ASN A 167 -14.05 -5.52 10.46
C ASN A 167 -13.20 -6.42 9.56
N ILE A 168 -11.90 -6.13 9.43
CA ILE A 168 -10.98 -6.91 8.61
C ILE A 168 -10.30 -7.94 9.51
N GLU A 169 -10.71 -9.20 9.42
CA GLU A 169 -10.23 -10.26 10.32
C GLU A 169 -8.90 -10.86 9.90
N GLU A 170 -8.61 -10.83 8.60
CA GLU A 170 -7.43 -11.47 8.02
C GLU A 170 -6.45 -10.46 7.44
N LYS A 171 -5.17 -10.83 7.44
CA LYS A 171 -4.16 -10.08 6.70
C LYS A 171 -4.27 -10.38 5.21
N GLY A 172 -3.95 -9.42 4.35
CA GLY A 172 -4.02 -9.64 2.91
C GLY A 172 -4.05 -8.37 2.08
N GLN A 173 -4.27 -8.57 0.79
CA GLN A 173 -4.59 -7.50 -0.14
C GLN A 173 -6.10 -7.40 -0.24
N TYR A 174 -6.60 -6.18 -0.23
CA TYR A 174 -8.00 -5.83 -0.34
C TYR A 174 -8.13 -4.71 -1.36
N ALA A 175 -9.33 -4.55 -1.90
CA ALA A 175 -9.66 -3.41 -2.73
C ALA A 175 -11.05 -2.88 -2.42
N ILE A 176 -11.18 -1.56 -2.41
CA ILE A 176 -12.48 -0.89 -2.42
C ILE A 176 -12.81 -0.58 -3.88
N HIS A 177 -13.95 -1.08 -4.34
CA HIS A 177 -14.48 -0.80 -5.66
C HIS A 177 -15.61 0.22 -5.54
N LEU A 178 -15.52 1.30 -6.29
CA LEU A 178 -16.67 2.14 -6.61
C LEU A 178 -17.24 1.66 -7.93
N GLU A 179 -18.51 1.31 -7.94
CA GLU A 179 -19.18 0.65 -9.06
C GLU A 179 -20.38 1.46 -9.53
N ARG A 180 -20.59 1.52 -10.84
CA ARG A 180 -21.78 2.13 -11.45
C ARG A 180 -22.39 1.16 -12.45
N LYS A 181 -23.71 1.18 -12.60
CA LYS A 181 -24.37 0.57 -13.76
C LYS A 181 -24.18 1.47 -14.99
N ASP A 182 -23.79 0.89 -16.11
CA ASP A 182 -23.82 1.56 -17.41
C ASP A 182 -25.26 1.69 -17.94
N ASP A 183 -25.43 2.32 -19.10
CA ASP A 183 -26.75 2.51 -19.73
C ASP A 183 -27.42 1.18 -20.13
N ALA A 184 -26.64 0.10 -20.25
CA ALA A 184 -27.12 -1.25 -20.52
C ALA A 184 -27.43 -2.04 -19.23
N GLY A 185 -27.22 -1.44 -18.05
CA GLY A 185 -27.45 -2.05 -16.75
C GLY A 185 -26.30 -2.91 -16.23
N ASN A 186 -25.17 -3.00 -16.93
CA ASN A 186 -24.01 -3.76 -16.50
C ASN A 186 -23.23 -3.02 -15.41
N VAL A 187 -22.79 -3.74 -14.40
CA VAL A 187 -21.96 -3.17 -13.32
C VAL A 187 -20.53 -3.00 -13.80
N LYS A 188 -20.02 -1.77 -13.71
CA LYS A 188 -18.65 -1.39 -14.05
C LYS A 188 -17.96 -0.79 -12.83
N THR A 189 -16.76 -1.29 -12.50
CA THR A 189 -15.88 -0.64 -11.51
C THR A 189 -15.28 0.62 -12.12
N VAL A 190 -15.62 1.78 -11.56
CA VAL A 190 -15.16 3.10 -12.03
C VAL A 190 -13.94 3.60 -11.25
N VAL A 191 -13.76 3.15 -10.01
CA VAL A 191 -12.55 3.43 -9.20
C VAL A 191 -12.20 2.17 -8.41
N LYS A 192 -10.91 1.87 -8.33
CA LYS A 192 -10.37 0.75 -7.53
C LYS A 192 -9.31 1.27 -6.58
N ILE A 193 -9.50 1.12 -5.29
CA ILE A 193 -8.61 1.59 -4.23
C ILE A 193 -7.89 0.40 -3.62
N PRO A 194 -6.58 0.21 -3.82
CA PRO A 194 -5.85 -0.88 -3.19
C PRO A 194 -5.63 -0.63 -1.69
N LEU A 195 -5.75 -1.69 -0.90
CA LEU A 195 -5.56 -1.66 0.55
C LEU A 195 -4.88 -2.95 1.03
N ASN A 196 -3.65 -2.84 1.52
CA ASN A 196 -2.93 -3.93 2.15
C ASN A 196 -3.16 -3.88 3.65
N VAL A 197 -3.40 -5.03 4.27
CA VAL A 197 -3.67 -5.13 5.71
C VAL A 197 -2.68 -6.09 6.34
N GLY A 198 -2.04 -5.66 7.43
CA GLY A 198 -1.11 -6.49 8.18
C GLY A 198 0.26 -6.65 7.54
N LYS A 199 0.54 -5.91 6.46
CA LYS A 199 1.87 -5.82 5.86
C LYS A 199 2.69 -4.88 6.74
N GLY A 200 3.25 -5.46 7.81
CA GLY A 200 4.10 -4.73 8.75
C GLY A 200 5.15 -3.92 7.98
N GLY A 201 5.44 -2.71 8.48
CA GLY A 201 6.46 -1.81 7.97
C GLY A 201 7.81 -2.54 7.86
N GLY A 202 8.01 -3.21 6.74
CA GLY A 202 9.25 -3.84 6.37
C GLY A 202 10.18 -2.71 6.02
N HIS A 203 11.18 -2.50 6.87
CA HIS A 203 12.41 -1.81 6.52
C HIS A 203 12.68 -2.04 5.04
N GLY A 204 12.63 -0.96 4.27
CA GLY A 204 12.84 -0.98 2.83
C GLY A 204 14.00 -1.91 2.54
N SER A 205 13.72 -2.91 1.71
CA SER A 205 14.64 -3.95 1.26
C SER A 205 16.04 -3.39 1.05
N HIS A 206 16.87 -3.46 2.10
CA HIS A 206 18.28 -3.75 1.93
C HIS A 206 18.26 -5.15 1.34
N GLY A 207 18.32 -5.22 0.01
CA GLY A 207 18.55 -6.49 -0.67
C GLY A 207 19.76 -7.11 0.00
N GLY A 208 19.56 -8.27 0.63
CA GLY A 208 20.59 -9.04 1.33
C GLY A 208 21.61 -9.66 0.36
N GLY A 209 22.05 -8.89 -0.63
CA GLY A 209 23.17 -9.18 -1.50
C GLY A 209 24.17 -8.06 -1.33
N ILE A 210 25.46 -8.42 -1.28
CA ILE A 210 26.58 -7.49 -1.23
C ILE A 210 26.37 -6.46 -2.34
N GLY A 211 26.06 -5.22 -1.97
CA GLY A 211 25.76 -4.18 -2.94
C GLY A 211 27.01 -3.86 -3.77
N LEU A 212 26.86 -3.32 -4.98
CA LEU A 212 28.00 -2.86 -5.78
C LEU A 212 28.98 -1.97 -5.00
N MET A 213 28.48 -1.24 -4.00
CA MET A 213 29.30 -0.46 -3.08
C MET A 213 30.19 -1.30 -2.15
N GLU A 214 29.66 -2.38 -1.57
CA GLU A 214 30.46 -3.31 -0.76
C GLU A 214 31.45 -4.11 -1.61
N ILE A 215 31.06 -4.51 -2.83
CA ILE A 215 31.98 -5.13 -3.80
C ILE A 215 33.09 -4.12 -4.17
N ALA A 216 32.74 -2.87 -4.44
CA ALA A 216 33.72 -1.82 -4.75
C ALA A 216 34.69 -1.59 -3.58
N LEU A 217 34.19 -1.55 -2.34
CA LEU A 217 35.02 -1.41 -1.14
C LEU A 217 35.98 -2.59 -0.98
N LEU A 218 35.52 -3.83 -1.21
CA LEU A 218 36.38 -5.01 -1.15
C LEU A 218 37.45 -5.01 -2.26
N VAL A 219 37.13 -4.57 -3.48
CA VAL A 219 38.09 -4.46 -4.58
C VAL A 219 39.14 -3.38 -4.30
N ILE A 220 38.73 -2.23 -3.74
CA ILE A 220 39.65 -1.15 -3.37
C ILE A 220 40.58 -1.59 -2.24
N ALA A 221 40.04 -2.20 -1.18
CA ALA A 221 40.84 -2.67 -0.05
C ALA A 221 41.78 -3.81 -0.45
N GLY A 222 41.26 -4.82 -1.16
CA GLY A 222 42.05 -5.96 -1.63
C GLY A 222 43.10 -5.57 -2.67
N GLY A 223 42.72 -4.75 -3.64
CA GLY A 223 43.63 -4.23 -4.67
C GLY A 223 44.73 -3.34 -4.08
N GLY A 224 44.38 -2.48 -3.12
CA GLY A 224 45.34 -1.63 -2.41
C GLY A 224 46.35 -2.43 -1.60
N ALA A 225 45.90 -3.44 -0.86
CA ALA A 225 46.76 -4.33 -0.08
C ALA A 225 47.72 -5.15 -0.98
N ALA A 226 47.19 -5.73 -2.07
CA ALA A 226 47.99 -6.48 -3.03
C ALA A 226 49.06 -5.59 -3.71
N PHE A 227 48.68 -4.38 -4.14
CA PHE A 227 49.61 -3.43 -4.74
C PHE A 227 50.72 -3.00 -3.76
N TYR A 228 50.36 -2.73 -2.50
CA TYR A 228 51.33 -2.39 -1.46
C TYR A 228 52.34 -3.52 -1.22
N PHE A 229 51.87 -4.76 -1.10
CA PHE A 229 52.73 -5.93 -0.91
C PHE A 229 53.66 -6.18 -2.10
N MET A 230 53.16 -6.08 -3.32
CA MET A 230 53.98 -6.22 -4.53
C MET A 230 55.05 -5.13 -4.64
N ARG A 231 54.74 -3.90 -4.25
CA ARG A 231 55.73 -2.82 -4.21
C ARG A 231 56.80 -3.05 -3.16
N ARG A 232 56.44 -3.56 -1.98
CA ARG A 232 57.39 -3.88 -0.92
C ARG A 232 58.38 -4.96 -1.36
N LYS A 233 57.88 -6.00 -2.06
CA LYS A 233 58.72 -7.09 -2.58
C LYS A 233 59.73 -6.62 -3.62
N LYS A 234 59.31 -5.76 -4.56
CA LYS A 234 60.25 -5.18 -5.55
C LYS A 234 61.30 -4.27 -4.93
N ALA A 235 60.97 -3.56 -3.84
CA ALA A 235 61.94 -2.72 -3.13
C ALA A 235 63.00 -3.55 -2.38
N SER A 236 62.62 -4.73 -1.84
CA SER A 236 63.57 -5.65 -1.20
C SER A 236 64.45 -6.42 -2.20
N GLU A 237 63.95 -6.71 -3.40
CA GLU A 237 64.74 -7.36 -4.46
C GLU A 237 65.74 -6.40 -5.13
N ALA A 238 65.49 -5.09 -5.10
CA ALA A 238 66.38 -4.06 -5.64
C ALA A 238 67.48 -3.61 -4.65
N SER A 239 67.50 -4.14 -3.43
CA SER A 239 68.47 -3.80 -2.38
C SER A 239 69.46 -4.93 -2.07
N VAL A 240 69.54 -5.96 -2.92
CA VAL A 240 70.51 -7.07 -2.85
C VAL A 240 71.48 -6.96 -4.02
#